data_AF-A0AAV9CJU5-F1
#
_entry.id   AF-A0AAV9CJU5-F1
#
_cell.length_a   1.000
_cell.length_b   1.000
_cell.length_c   1.000
_cell.angle_alpha   90.00
_cell.angle_beta   90.00
_cell.angle_gamma   90.00
#
_symmetry.space_group_name_H-M   'P 1'
#
loop_
_entity.id
_entity.type
_entity.pdbx_description
1 polymer ?
#
loop_
_entity_poly.entity_id
_entity_poly.type
_entity_poly.pdbx_seq_one_letter_code
_entity_poly.pdbx_strand_id
1 'polypeptide(L)'
;MTSGGYDVVVVGSGYGGSVVACRLVAAGVDVCLIERGRRWAAGDFPTNVVGLLLAVRVDSRNWGVILGRKDALFQIHEQGDSLAVVACGLGGGSLINAGLIARHLPERRGTRGGRKSGTKTGTPAKPRRRPR
;
A
#
# COMPACT_ATOMS: atom_id res chain seq x y z
N MET A 1 -4.54 -31.53 17.07
CA MET A 1 -3.78 -30.26 16.96
C MET A 1 -2.45 -30.49 17.64
N THR A 2 -1.43 -30.88 16.87
CA THR A 2 -0.14 -31.37 17.37
C THR A 2 0.89 -30.23 17.33
N SER A 3 1.53 -29.97 18.47
CA SER A 3 2.80 -29.24 18.61
C SER A 3 2.84 -27.72 18.28
N GLY A 4 2.14 -26.91 19.08
CA GLY A 4 2.53 -25.57 19.58
C GLY A 4 3.19 -24.48 18.70
N GLY A 5 3.31 -24.64 17.39
CA GLY A 5 4.03 -23.74 16.49
C GLY A 5 3.15 -23.13 15.39
N TYR A 6 3.74 -22.24 14.60
CA TYR A 6 3.11 -21.64 13.40
C TYR A 6 3.86 -22.10 12.16
N ASP A 7 3.14 -22.39 11.08
CA ASP A 7 3.72 -22.75 9.78
C ASP A 7 4.37 -21.55 9.10
N VAL A 8 3.77 -20.36 9.26
CA VAL A 8 4.23 -19.13 8.62
C VAL A 8 4.25 -17.97 9.62
N VAL A 9 5.32 -17.18 9.59
CA VAL A 9 5.41 -15.90 10.32
C VAL A 9 5.37 -14.75 9.32
N VAL A 10 4.37 -13.89 9.44
CA VAL A 10 4.25 -12.65 8.69
C VAL A 10 4.78 -11.50 9.53
N VAL A 11 5.83 -10.84 9.04
CA VAL A 11 6.45 -9.69 9.72
C VAL A 11 5.92 -8.40 9.12
N GLY A 12 5.19 -7.65 9.95
CA GLY A 12 4.54 -6.39 9.58
C GLY A 12 3.07 -6.58 9.19
N SER A 13 2.24 -5.68 9.70
CA SER A 13 0.77 -5.70 9.57
C SER A 13 0.21 -4.68 8.59
N GLY A 14 1.06 -4.12 7.72
CA GLY A 14 0.63 -3.23 6.64
C GLY A 14 -0.27 -3.91 5.60
N TYR A 15 -0.59 -3.20 4.51
CA TYR A 15 -1.47 -3.71 3.46
C TYR A 15 -1.08 -5.10 2.94
N GLY A 16 0.20 -5.31 2.61
CA GLY A 16 0.69 -6.60 2.13
C GLY A 16 0.59 -7.71 3.18
N GLY A 17 1.12 -7.46 4.39
CA GLY A 17 1.15 -8.46 5.46
C GLY A 17 -0.24 -8.88 5.94
N SER A 18 -1.14 -7.91 6.13
CA SER A 18 -2.53 -8.19 6.51
C SER A 18 -3.27 -9.02 5.47
N VAL A 19 -3.10 -8.70 4.18
CA VAL A 19 -3.74 -9.48 3.09
C VAL A 19 -3.17 -10.89 3.00
N VAL A 20 -1.84 -11.04 3.07
CA VAL A 20 -1.18 -12.36 3.02
C VAL A 20 -1.62 -13.23 4.19
N ALA A 21 -1.57 -12.70 5.43
CA ALA A 21 -2.00 -13.45 6.61
C ALA A 21 -3.47 -13.89 6.50
N CYS A 22 -4.36 -12.99 6.06
CA CYS A 22 -5.77 -13.31 5.86
C CYS A 22 -5.96 -14.44 4.83
N ARG A 23 -5.23 -14.41 3.72
CA ARG A 23 -5.33 -15.46 2.68
C ARG A 23 -4.76 -16.80 3.12
N LEU A 24 -3.65 -16.81 3.86
CA LEU A 24 -3.05 -18.04 4.40
C LEU A 24 -3.94 -18.70 5.45
N VAL A 25 -4.47 -17.94 6.40
CA VAL A 25 -5.42 -18.46 7.39
C VAL A 25 -6.67 -19.00 6.72
N ALA A 26 -7.21 -18.30 5.72
CA ALA A 26 -8.35 -18.79 4.94
C ALA A 26 -8.05 -20.08 4.15
N ALA A 27 -6.78 -20.36 3.86
CA ALA A 27 -6.32 -21.61 3.24
C ALA A 27 -6.00 -22.71 4.27
N GLY A 28 -6.24 -22.48 5.57
CA GLY A 28 -6.01 -23.46 6.64
C GLY A 28 -4.57 -23.54 7.14
N VAL A 29 -3.75 -22.51 6.89
CA VAL A 29 -2.36 -22.43 7.38
C VAL A 29 -2.32 -21.78 8.76
N ASP A 30 -1.51 -22.30 9.68
CA ASP A 30 -1.29 -21.69 10.99
C ASP A 30 -0.30 -20.52 10.87
N VAL A 31 -0.78 -19.29 11.08
CA VAL A 31 -0.01 -18.06 10.84
C VAL A 31 0.21 -17.26 12.13
N CYS A 32 1.47 -16.87 12.38
CA CYS A 32 1.81 -15.81 13.32
C CYS A 32 1.97 -14.51 12.57
N LEU A 33 1.27 -13.45 12.96
CA LEU A 33 1.54 -12.10 12.46
C LEU A 33 2.13 -11.26 13.58
N ILE A 34 3.31 -10.69 13.33
CA ILE A 34 4.00 -9.83 14.28
C ILE A 34 4.12 -8.40 13.74
N GLU A 35 3.95 -7.43 14.62
CA GLU A 35 4.06 -6.01 14.31
C GLU A 35 4.95 -5.34 15.36
N ARG A 36 5.84 -4.46 14.93
CA ARG A 36 6.75 -3.73 15.82
C ARG A 36 6.01 -2.69 16.66
N GLY A 37 5.05 -2.00 16.03
CA GLY A 37 4.27 -0.96 16.69
C GLY A 37 3.09 -1.50 17.51
N ARG A 38 2.53 -0.64 18.35
CA ARG A 38 1.34 -0.96 19.15
C ARG A 38 0.05 -0.95 18.31
N ARG A 39 -1.04 -1.46 18.89
CA ARG A 39 -2.38 -1.23 18.36
C ARG A 39 -2.83 0.19 18.69
N TRP A 40 -3.32 0.93 17.70
CA TRP A 40 -3.89 2.26 17.87
C TRP A 40 -5.42 2.17 17.74
N ALA A 41 -6.13 2.45 18.82
CA ALA A 41 -7.58 2.58 18.83
C ALA A 41 -8.00 3.98 18.38
N ALA A 42 -9.28 4.15 18.03
CA ALA A 42 -9.81 5.44 17.53
C ALA A 42 -9.55 6.63 18.49
N GLY A 43 -9.52 6.39 19.80
CA GLY A 43 -9.21 7.42 20.81
C GLY A 43 -7.72 7.69 21.03
N ASP A 44 -6.82 6.86 20.50
CA ASP A 44 -5.37 7.01 20.71
C ASP A 44 -4.73 8.03 19.75
N PHE A 45 -5.45 8.43 18.70
CA PHE A 45 -4.91 9.31 17.67
C PHE A 45 -4.79 10.75 18.18
N PRO A 46 -3.67 11.43 17.87
CA PRO A 46 -3.45 12.78 18.32
C PRO A 46 -4.47 13.74 17.68
N THR A 47 -5.20 14.47 18.51
CA THR A 47 -6.19 15.48 18.07
C THR A 47 -5.67 16.91 18.19
N ASN A 48 -4.48 17.11 18.75
CA ASN A 48 -3.84 18.40 18.93
C ASN A 48 -2.34 18.34 18.63
N VAL A 49 -1.72 19.52 18.48
CA VAL A 49 -0.31 19.66 18.06
C VAL A 49 0.66 19.02 19.06
N VAL A 50 0.43 19.19 20.36
CA VAL A 50 1.29 18.62 21.40
C VAL A 50 1.26 17.09 21.34
N GLY A 51 0.06 16.51 21.23
CA GLY A 51 -0.12 15.07 21.05
C GLY A 51 0.52 14.55 19.77
N LEU A 52 0.45 15.31 18.68
CA LEU A 52 1.10 14.96 17.42
C LEU A 52 2.62 14.91 17.58
N LEU A 53 3.23 15.93 18.20
CA LEU A 53 4.68 15.95 18.45
C LEU A 53 5.13 14.77 19.31
N LEU A 54 4.34 14.37 20.31
CA LEU A 54 4.61 13.18 21.14
C LEU A 54 4.44 11.86 20.38
N ALA A 55 3.63 11.86 19.33
CA ALA A 55 3.39 10.71 18.46
C ALA A 55 4.34 10.64 17.25
N VAL A 56 5.32 11.54 17.16
CA VAL A 56 6.34 11.56 16.10
C VAL A 56 7.68 11.06 16.65
N ARG A 57 8.33 10.22 15.87
CA ARG A 57 9.74 9.85 16.01
C ARG A 57 10.48 10.31 14.77
N VAL A 58 11.62 10.95 14.96
CA VAL A 58 12.53 11.35 13.88
C VAL A 58 13.80 10.54 14.01
N ASP A 59 14.19 9.89 12.91
CA ASP A 59 15.45 9.18 12.75
C ASP A 59 16.23 9.87 11.62
N SER A 60 17.13 10.79 12.02
CA SER A 60 18.00 11.50 11.08
C SER A 60 19.37 10.84 11.07
N ARG A 61 19.65 10.05 10.03
CA ARG A 61 20.98 9.44 9.82
C ARG A 61 22.07 10.46 9.54
N ASN A 62 21.73 11.61 8.97
CA ASN A 62 22.71 12.67 8.67
C ASN A 62 23.37 13.25 9.93
N TRP A 63 22.63 13.36 11.04
CA TRP A 63 23.15 13.89 12.31
C TRP A 63 23.29 12.83 13.41
N GLY A 64 22.87 11.59 13.17
CA GLY A 64 22.94 10.51 14.16
C GLY A 64 22.02 10.72 15.36
N VAL A 65 20.98 11.55 15.23
CA VAL A 65 20.04 11.88 16.32
C VAL A 65 18.74 11.11 16.13
N ILE A 66 18.33 10.40 17.19
CA ILE A 66 17.03 9.75 17.24
C ILE A 66 16.19 10.41 18.34
N LEU A 67 15.10 11.05 17.94
CA LEU A 67 14.20 11.76 18.85
C LEU A 67 12.80 11.11 18.83
N GLY A 68 12.17 11.01 20.01
CA GLY A 68 10.83 10.44 20.16
C GLY A 68 10.81 8.95 20.51
N ARG A 69 9.62 8.43 20.78
CA ARG A 69 9.43 7.05 21.29
C ARG A 69 9.61 6.00 20.19
N LYS A 70 10.02 4.78 20.53
CA LYS A 70 10.21 3.68 19.54
C LYS A 70 8.89 3.18 18.95
N ASP A 71 7.81 3.35 19.70
CA ASP A 71 6.44 2.98 19.37
C ASP A 71 5.59 4.16 18.87
N ALA A 72 6.21 5.31 18.57
CA ALA A 72 5.51 6.49 18.04
C ALA A 72 4.81 6.19 16.71
N LEU A 73 3.59 6.73 16.53
CA LEU A 73 2.75 6.46 15.36
C LEU A 73 3.45 6.85 14.06
N PHE A 74 4.02 8.06 14.02
CA PHE A 74 4.71 8.59 12.85
C PHE A 74 6.20 8.39 13.01
N GLN A 75 6.84 7.70 12.07
CA GLN A 75 8.29 7.58 11.99
C GLN A 75 8.80 8.26 10.74
N ILE A 76 9.55 9.33 10.96
CA ILE A 76 10.16 10.14 9.94
C ILE A 76 11.59 9.64 9.76
N HIS A 77 11.88 9.16 8.56
CA HIS A 77 13.21 8.70 8.17
C HIS A 77 13.76 9.67 7.14
N GLU A 78 14.89 10.29 7.46
CA GLU A 78 15.57 11.24 6.59
C GLU A 78 16.79 10.56 5.93
N GLN A 79 16.88 10.63 4.61
CA GLN A 79 18.01 10.11 3.82
C GLN A 79 18.36 11.09 2.70
N GLY A 80 19.45 11.84 2.87
CA GLY A 80 19.85 12.89 1.92
C GLY A 80 18.73 13.93 1.76
N ASP A 81 18.34 14.20 0.51
CA ASP A 81 17.27 15.15 0.18
C ASP A 81 15.87 14.52 0.20
N SER A 82 15.72 13.32 0.79
CA SER A 82 14.46 12.57 0.84
C SER A 82 14.00 12.32 2.27
N LEU A 83 12.68 12.47 2.48
CA LEU A 83 12.01 12.25 3.74
C LEU A 83 10.88 11.24 3.56
N ALA A 84 10.91 10.15 4.33
CA ALA A 84 9.87 9.14 4.33
C ALA A 84 9.13 9.14 5.67
N VAL A 85 7.82 9.37 5.62
CA VAL A 85 6.93 9.23 6.78
C VAL A 85 6.27 7.86 6.72
N VAL A 86 6.50 7.06 7.75
CA VAL A 86 6.00 5.68 7.85
C VAL A 86 5.22 5.53 9.15
N ALA A 87 4.11 4.81 9.12
CA ALA A 87 3.38 4.47 10.34
C ALA A 87 4.03 3.31 11.09
N CYS A 88 4.02 3.36 12.42
CA CYS A 88 4.38 2.26 13.30
C CYS A 88 3.18 1.85 14.16
N GLY A 89 2.58 0.71 13.82
CA GLY A 89 1.42 0.20 14.55
C GLY A 89 0.68 -0.88 13.78
N LEU A 90 -0.23 -1.57 14.47
CA LEU A 90 -1.07 -2.60 13.88
C LEU A 90 -1.96 -2.00 12.77
N GLY A 91 -1.72 -2.41 11.52
CA GLY A 91 -2.29 -1.84 10.30
C GLY A 91 -1.28 -1.12 9.41
N GLY A 92 -0.09 -0.80 9.94
CA GLY A 92 1.00 -0.12 9.22
C GLY A 92 0.56 1.19 8.60
N GLY A 93 0.99 1.46 7.37
CA GLY A 93 0.72 2.72 6.65
C GLY A 93 -0.77 3.09 6.52
N SER A 94 -1.69 2.12 6.67
CA SER A 94 -3.13 2.41 6.64
C SER A 94 -3.58 3.33 7.77
N LEU A 95 -2.86 3.37 8.89
CA LEU A 95 -3.16 4.23 10.05
C LEU A 95 -3.01 5.72 9.77
N ILE A 96 -2.17 6.09 8.79
CA ILE A 96 -1.83 7.49 8.48
C ILE A 96 -2.11 7.86 7.03
N ASN A 97 -2.64 6.93 6.24
CA ASN A 97 -3.03 7.19 4.86
C ASN A 97 -4.17 8.24 4.84
N ALA A 98 -4.15 9.13 3.85
CA ALA A 98 -5.21 10.10 3.60
C ALA A 98 -6.53 9.49 3.08
N GLY A 99 -6.68 8.16 3.10
CA GLY A 99 -7.88 7.45 2.62
C GLY A 99 -8.04 7.48 1.09
N LEU A 100 -7.00 7.86 0.35
CA LEU A 100 -7.04 7.89 -1.11
C LEU A 100 -6.91 6.48 -1.69
N ILE A 101 -7.85 6.11 -2.55
CA ILE A 101 -7.89 4.82 -3.24
C ILE A 101 -7.94 5.09 -4.74
N ALA A 102 -6.80 4.93 -5.40
CA ALA A 102 -6.69 5.03 -6.84
C ALA A 102 -6.24 3.70 -7.41
N ARG A 103 -6.87 3.27 -8.50
CA ARG A 103 -6.35 2.16 -9.30
C ARG A 103 -5.33 2.71 -10.27
N HIS A 104 -4.22 2.00 -10.43
CA HIS A 104 -3.31 2.24 -11.54
C HIS A 104 -4.11 2.14 -12.85
N LEU A 105 -4.14 3.23 -13.62
CA LEU A 105 -4.65 3.18 -14.98
C LEU A 105 -3.54 2.53 -15.82
N PRO A 106 -3.81 1.41 -16.52
CA PRO A 106 -2.80 0.80 -17.36
C PRO A 106 -2.26 1.84 -18.34
N GLU A 107 -0.95 1.84 -18.54
CA GLU A 107 -0.35 2.64 -19.61
C GLU A 107 -1.11 2.38 -20.90
N ARG A 108 -1.55 3.44 -21.56
CA ARG A 108 -2.10 3.32 -22.91
C ARG A 108 -0.96 2.75 -23.75
N ARG A 109 -1.03 1.46 -24.10
CA ARG A 109 -0.20 0.91 -25.18
C ARG A 109 -0.42 1.83 -26.36
N GLY A 110 0.60 2.62 -26.70
CA GLY A 110 0.58 3.42 -27.90
C GLY A 110 0.24 2.47 -29.03
N THR A 111 -0.90 2.68 -29.67
CA THR A 111 -1.12 2.13 -30.99
C THR A 111 0.02 2.69 -31.83
N ARG A 112 1.08 1.90 -32.05
CA ARG A 112 2.05 2.21 -33.10
C ARG A 112 1.22 2.37 -34.35
N GLY A 113 1.04 3.62 -34.76
CA GLY A 113 0.39 3.97 -36.00
C GLY A 113 1.17 3.28 -37.10
N GLY A 114 0.63 2.15 -37.58
CA GLY A 114 1.06 1.57 -38.83
C GLY A 114 0.85 2.64 -39.89
N ARG A 115 1.97 3.17 -40.40
CA ARG A 115 2.02 4.02 -41.57
C ARG A 115 1.34 3.23 -42.70
N LYS A 116 0.05 3.49 -42.96
CA LYS A 116 -0.66 2.89 -44.10
C LYS A 116 -0.09 3.50 -45.37
N SER A 117 0.87 2.81 -45.99
CA SER A 117 1.18 2.96 -47.40
C SER A 117 -0.09 2.64 -48.20
N GLY A 118 -0.46 3.54 -49.11
CA GLY A 118 -1.79 3.60 -49.70
C GLY A 118 -2.21 2.42 -50.56
N THR A 119 -3.52 2.31 -50.80
CA THR A 119 -4.11 1.98 -52.11
C THR A 119 -5.64 2.08 -52.06
N LYS A 120 -6.15 2.93 -52.96
CA LYS A 120 -7.44 2.92 -53.68
C LYS A 120 -8.77 2.98 -52.89
N THR A 121 -9.46 4.09 -53.14
CA THR A 121 -10.88 4.38 -52.90
C THR A 121 -11.79 3.35 -53.58
N GLY A 122 -12.59 2.64 -52.78
CA GLY A 122 -13.71 1.81 -53.24
C GLY A 122 -14.99 2.25 -52.55
N THR A 123 -15.98 2.65 -53.34
CA THR A 123 -17.33 3.10 -52.95
C THR A 123 -18.05 2.06 -52.06
N PRO A 124 -18.75 2.45 -50.98
CA PRO A 124 -19.44 1.50 -50.11
C PRO A 124 -20.71 0.92 -50.77
N ALA A 125 -20.77 -0.41 -50.85
CA ALA A 125 -21.95 -1.16 -51.30
C ALA A 125 -23.08 -1.12 -50.25
N LYS A 126 -24.31 -0.87 -50.73
CA LYS A 126 -25.53 -0.69 -49.92
C LYS A 126 -25.98 -2.03 -49.28
N PRO A 127 -26.41 -2.06 -48.00
CA PRO A 127 -26.80 -3.31 -47.33
C PRO A 127 -28.14 -3.87 -47.86
N ARG A 128 -28.13 -5.14 -48.29
CA ARG A 128 -29.33 -5.91 -48.65
C ARG A 128 -30.11 -6.29 -47.39
N ARG A 129 -31.40 -5.92 -47.34
CA ARG A 129 -32.35 -6.34 -46.29
C ARG A 129 -32.64 -7.84 -46.42
N ARG A 130 -32.61 -8.58 -45.30
CA ARG A 130 -33.10 -9.97 -45.23
C ARG A 130 -34.63 -9.98 -45.12
N PRO A 131 -35.34 -10.88 -45.82
CA PRO A 131 -36.78 -11.06 -45.63
C PRO A 131 -37.08 -11.78 -44.30
N ARG A 132 -38.31 -11.55 -43.81
CA ARG A 132 -38.86 -12.07 -42.54
C ARG A 132 -39.00 -13.58 -42.53
#